data_AF-A0A4S2L7E9-F1
#
_entry.id   AF-A0A4S2L7E9-F1
#
_cell.length_a   1.000
_cell.length_b   1.000
_cell.length_c   1.000
_cell.angle_alpha   90.00
_cell.angle_beta   90.00
_cell.angle_gamma   90.00
#
_symmetry.space_group_name_H-M   'P 1'
#
loop_
_entity.id
_entity.type
_entity.pdbx_description
1 polymer ?
#
loop_
_entity_poly.entity_id
_entity_poly.type
_entity_poly.pdbx_seq_one_letter_code
_entity_poly.pdbx_strand_id
1 'polypeptide(L)'
;MTDKKRNSMPEKTHAAFTLNQYFLVCYLAMCVCTPFEYMVLFTIIANCVCLAMEVHLPSKDKRPLSEKLEMTEKYFMGIFTFEASLKIIALGFILHSGSYLRNVWNILDFIVVVTGFLTMFMTSGSGVNLRTLRAVRVLRPLKLVSGVPIATFIFLLLLHIWPLTDNPTELPNTIPNAPGLVPCQPQDNNSRQVGAFNCPAGFTCKGYWEGPNYGITSFDNIGYAMLTVFQCITMEGWTDVLYMTNRAYGPRFNWIYFIPLIVIGAFLLINLVLGVLSGEFAKERERVEKRRAFLKLRRQQQSDRELNGYLDWIQKAEEVILAEEQTSFAEKIRIIKARKRAEKLRRRSNDAEKQQVANELESFEAGKYHF
;
A
#
# COMPACT_ATOMS: atom_id res chain seq x y z
N MET A 1 35.90 -6.42 39.75
CA MET A 1 36.67 -7.42 38.97
C MET A 1 35.66 -8.33 38.27
N THR A 2 35.40 -8.10 36.97
CA THR A 2 35.82 -9.00 35.87
C THR A 2 35.09 -10.36 35.96
N ASP A 3 34.27 -10.82 35.00
CA ASP A 3 34.52 -10.77 33.57
C ASP A 3 33.25 -11.25 32.80
N LYS A 4 32.88 -10.48 31.77
CA LYS A 4 32.53 -10.93 30.42
C LYS A 4 31.48 -12.05 30.25
N LYS A 5 30.26 -11.60 29.91
CA LYS A 5 29.29 -12.35 29.08
C LYS A 5 30.01 -12.94 27.86
N ARG A 6 30.31 -14.22 27.89
CA ARG A 6 30.66 -15.01 26.70
C ARG A 6 29.35 -15.30 25.97
N ASN A 7 28.99 -14.41 25.04
CA ASN A 7 28.02 -14.74 24.00
C ASN A 7 28.59 -15.93 23.22
N SER A 8 27.95 -17.09 23.38
CA SER A 8 28.15 -18.26 22.55
C SER A 8 27.79 -17.89 21.11
N MET A 9 28.82 -17.71 20.30
CA MET A 9 28.74 -17.60 18.85
C MET A 9 28.14 -18.92 18.33
N PRO A 10 27.07 -18.91 17.51
CA PRO A 10 26.65 -20.14 16.86
C PRO A 10 27.74 -20.58 15.89
N GLU A 11 28.06 -21.85 16.05
CA GLU A 11 29.06 -22.65 15.37
C GLU A 11 29.00 -22.45 13.84
N LYS A 12 30.15 -22.10 13.26
CA LYS A 12 30.32 -21.96 11.82
C LYS A 12 30.28 -23.34 11.17
N THR A 13 29.14 -23.75 10.63
CA THR A 13 29.10 -24.85 9.66
C THR A 13 29.51 -24.33 8.28
N HIS A 14 30.72 -24.70 7.91
CA HIS A 14 31.31 -24.55 6.59
C HIS A 14 30.58 -25.42 5.55
N ALA A 15 29.93 -24.80 4.55
CA ALA A 15 29.64 -25.30 3.21
C ALA A 15 28.69 -24.27 2.55
N ALA A 16 28.95 -23.58 1.44
CA ALA A 16 29.87 -23.74 0.34
C ALA A 16 30.15 -22.35 -0.26
N PHE A 17 31.17 -22.23 -1.12
CA PHE A 17 31.75 -21.01 -1.70
C PHE A 17 32.71 -20.23 -0.79
N THR A 18 33.92 -20.76 -0.65
CA THR A 18 35.13 -19.96 -0.37
C THR A 18 35.48 -19.09 -1.58
N LEU A 19 34.71 -18.03 -1.81
CA LEU A 19 35.17 -16.88 -2.58
C LEU A 19 35.71 -15.87 -1.55
N ASN A 20 36.94 -15.40 -1.77
CA ASN A 20 37.75 -14.60 -0.86
C ASN A 20 36.89 -13.63 -0.01
N GLN A 21 36.96 -13.74 1.32
CA GLN A 21 36.07 -13.01 2.25
C GLN A 21 36.13 -11.48 2.05
N TYR A 22 37.25 -10.96 1.51
CA TYR A 22 37.41 -9.57 1.13
C TYR A 22 36.65 -9.19 -0.17
N PHE A 23 36.59 -10.08 -1.16
CA PHE A 23 35.80 -9.88 -2.38
C PHE A 23 34.30 -9.89 -2.08
N LEU A 24 33.83 -10.80 -1.23
CA LEU A 24 32.43 -10.86 -0.82
C LEU A 24 32.01 -9.59 -0.06
N VAL A 25 32.90 -9.02 0.77
CA VAL A 25 32.66 -7.77 1.50
C VAL A 25 32.64 -6.55 0.57
N CYS A 26 33.57 -6.43 -0.39
CA CYS A 26 33.53 -5.36 -1.39
C CYS A 26 32.28 -5.45 -2.28
N TYR A 27 31.82 -6.67 -2.56
CA TYR A 27 30.64 -6.92 -3.39
C TYR A 27 29.32 -6.68 -2.64
N LEU A 28 29.23 -7.10 -1.38
CA LEU A 28 28.15 -6.70 -0.47
C LEU A 28 28.13 -5.19 -0.30
N ALA A 29 29.29 -4.53 -0.19
CA ALA A 29 29.37 -3.07 -0.15
C ALA A 29 28.85 -2.44 -1.45
N MET A 30 29.16 -3.00 -2.63
CA MET A 30 28.64 -2.52 -3.92
C MET A 30 27.12 -2.73 -4.08
N CYS A 31 26.57 -3.86 -3.62
CA CYS A 31 25.12 -4.10 -3.62
C CYS A 31 24.36 -3.21 -2.61
N VAL A 32 25.05 -2.73 -1.56
CA VAL A 32 24.52 -1.81 -0.54
C VAL A 32 24.86 -0.34 -0.88
N CYS A 33 25.66 -0.09 -1.92
CA CYS A 33 25.97 1.26 -2.37
C CYS A 33 24.72 1.90 -3.00
N THR A 34 24.33 3.05 -2.44
CA THR A 34 23.27 3.93 -2.96
C THR A 34 23.28 4.14 -4.49
N PRO A 35 24.41 4.29 -5.21
CA PRO A 35 24.38 4.43 -6.68
C PRO A 35 23.83 3.20 -7.42
N PHE A 36 24.04 1.99 -6.92
CA PHE A 36 23.52 0.78 -7.56
C PHE A 36 21.99 0.73 -7.46
N GLU A 37 21.45 1.09 -6.30
CA GLU A 37 20.00 1.19 -6.10
C GLU A 37 19.38 2.27 -7.00
N TYR A 38 20.02 3.44 -7.16
CA TYR A 38 19.56 4.48 -8.08
C TYR A 38 19.63 4.07 -9.55
N MET A 39 20.64 3.30 -9.96
CA MET A 39 20.74 2.78 -11.33
C MET A 39 19.60 1.79 -11.64
N VAL A 40 19.30 0.89 -10.71
CA VAL A 40 18.16 -0.05 -10.83
C VAL A 40 16.84 0.73 -10.85
N LEU A 41 16.68 1.71 -9.96
CA LEU A 41 15.50 2.57 -9.91
C LEU A 41 15.26 3.32 -11.22
N PHE A 42 16.30 3.94 -11.78
CA PHE A 42 16.25 4.63 -13.06
C PHE A 42 15.86 3.66 -14.20
N THR A 43 16.41 2.45 -14.19
CA THR A 43 16.08 1.41 -15.18
C THR A 43 14.61 0.99 -15.10
N ILE A 44 14.04 0.88 -13.89
CA ILE A 44 12.61 0.57 -13.69
C ILE A 44 11.76 1.70 -14.24
N ILE A 45 12.08 2.96 -13.91
CA ILE A 45 11.32 4.13 -14.38
C ILE A 45 11.36 4.20 -15.91
N ALA A 46 12.54 4.04 -16.52
CA ALA A 46 12.70 4.03 -17.97
C ALA A 46 11.87 2.90 -18.62
N ASN A 47 11.82 1.71 -18.00
CA ASN A 47 10.98 0.60 -18.45
C ASN A 47 9.49 0.93 -18.37
N CYS A 48 9.03 1.53 -17.28
CA CYS A 48 7.65 1.97 -17.11
C CYS A 48 7.25 3.02 -18.17
N VAL A 49 8.15 3.97 -18.48
CA VAL A 49 7.93 4.96 -19.54
C VAL A 49 7.85 4.28 -20.91
N CYS A 50 8.72 3.31 -21.20
CA CYS A 50 8.63 2.52 -22.43
C CYS A 50 7.30 1.75 -22.54
N LEU A 51 6.85 1.12 -21.45
CA LEU A 51 5.54 0.43 -21.41
C LEU A 51 4.37 1.40 -21.60
N ALA A 52 4.43 2.59 -21.01
CA ALA A 52 3.39 3.61 -21.18
C ALA A 52 3.33 4.17 -22.61
N MET A 53 4.47 4.23 -23.30
CA MET A 53 4.55 4.64 -24.71
C MET A 53 4.15 3.51 -25.68
N GLU A 54 4.02 2.27 -25.20
CA GLU A 54 3.64 1.13 -26.02
C GLU A 54 2.13 1.13 -26.32
N VAL A 55 1.76 1.69 -27.47
CA VAL A 55 0.39 1.62 -27.97
C VAL A 55 0.14 0.22 -28.55
N HIS A 56 -0.79 -0.51 -27.94
CA HIS A 56 -1.23 -1.80 -28.45
C HIS A 56 -2.29 -1.58 -29.54
N LEU A 57 -1.88 -1.60 -30.80
CA LEU A 57 -2.85 -1.52 -31.90
C LEU A 57 -3.58 -2.86 -32.09
N PRO A 58 -4.89 -2.84 -32.36
CA PRO A 58 -5.58 -4.03 -32.85
C PRO A 58 -4.93 -4.51 -34.16
N SER A 59 -5.02 -5.82 -34.43
CA SER A 59 -4.56 -6.46 -35.68
C SER A 59 -3.05 -6.71 -35.88
N LYS A 60 -2.25 -6.73 -34.80
CA LYS A 60 -0.78 -6.98 -34.85
C LYS A 60 -0.01 -5.94 -35.70
N ASP A 61 -0.60 -4.78 -35.95
CA ASP A 61 0.05 -3.71 -36.69
C ASP A 61 1.11 -3.04 -35.79
N LYS A 62 2.38 -3.18 -36.16
CA LYS A 62 3.51 -2.66 -35.37
C LYS A 62 4.03 -1.40 -36.02
N ARG A 63 3.91 -0.27 -35.31
CA ARG A 63 4.59 0.98 -35.68
C ARG A 63 6.11 0.82 -35.55
N PRO A 64 6.94 1.55 -36.30
CA PRO A 64 8.41 1.49 -36.18
C PRO A 64 8.91 1.85 -34.76
N LEU A 65 8.11 2.60 -34.00
CA LEU A 65 8.36 2.86 -32.58
C LEU A 65 8.16 1.60 -31.71
N SER A 66 7.10 0.83 -31.96
CA SER A 66 6.80 -0.41 -31.22
C SER A 66 7.89 -1.47 -31.43
N GLU A 67 8.43 -1.59 -32.65
CA GLU A 67 9.55 -2.49 -32.93
C GLU A 67 10.83 -2.09 -32.18
N LYS A 68 11.12 -0.78 -32.10
CA LYS A 68 12.25 -0.28 -31.30
C LYS A 68 12.04 -0.52 -29.81
N LEU A 69 10.81 -0.38 -29.31
CA LEU A 69 10.46 -0.66 -27.92
C LEU A 69 10.66 -2.14 -27.57
N GLU A 70 10.26 -3.08 -28.43
CA GLU A 70 10.50 -4.52 -28.23
C GLU A 70 12.00 -4.86 -28.14
N MET A 71 12.84 -4.12 -28.86
CA MET A 71 14.30 -4.27 -28.75
C MET A 71 14.82 -3.73 -27.41
N THR A 72 14.34 -2.57 -26.97
CA THR A 72 14.68 -1.98 -25.67
C THR A 72 14.29 -2.89 -24.50
N GLU A 73 13.18 -3.63 -24.61
CA GLU A 73 12.74 -4.58 -23.58
C GLU A 73 13.75 -5.70 -23.30
N LYS A 74 14.46 -6.18 -24.34
CA LYS A 74 15.51 -7.20 -24.17
C LYS A 74 16.68 -6.65 -23.36
N TYR A 75 17.05 -5.39 -23.58
CA TYR A 75 18.09 -4.73 -22.78
C TYR A 75 17.68 -4.59 -21.32
N PHE A 76 16.45 -4.17 -21.04
CA PHE A 76 15.94 -4.11 -19.66
C PHE A 76 15.91 -5.48 -18.98
N MET A 77 15.54 -6.54 -19.71
CA MET A 77 15.60 -7.91 -19.21
C MET A 77 17.03 -8.31 -18.81
N GLY A 78 18.02 -7.95 -19.64
CA GLY A 78 19.43 -8.18 -19.34
C GLY A 78 19.89 -7.50 -18.05
N ILE A 79 19.50 -6.23 -17.85
CA ILE A 79 19.86 -5.46 -16.65
C ILE A 79 19.24 -6.09 -15.38
N PHE A 80 17.98 -6.50 -15.42
CA PHE A 80 17.33 -7.17 -14.28
C PHE A 80 17.90 -8.56 -14.00
N THR A 81 18.27 -9.30 -15.04
CA THR A 81 18.93 -10.60 -14.88
C THR A 81 20.28 -10.42 -14.20
N PHE A 82 21.04 -9.39 -14.61
CA PHE A 82 22.30 -9.04 -13.98
C PHE A 82 22.09 -8.69 -12.50
N GLU A 83 21.15 -7.80 -12.19
CA GLU A 83 20.80 -7.44 -10.81
C GLU A 83 20.44 -8.66 -9.95
N ALA A 84 19.54 -9.52 -10.42
CA ALA A 84 19.11 -10.72 -9.70
C ALA A 84 20.27 -11.69 -9.48
N SER A 85 21.10 -11.91 -10.51
CA SER A 85 22.30 -12.74 -10.40
C SER A 85 23.28 -12.17 -9.37
N LEU A 86 23.46 -10.85 -9.35
CA LEU A 86 24.38 -10.23 -8.41
C LEU A 86 23.91 -10.44 -6.96
N LYS A 87 22.61 -10.24 -6.71
CA LYS A 87 21.98 -10.42 -5.39
C LYS A 87 21.98 -11.88 -4.92
N ILE A 88 21.79 -12.84 -5.82
CA ILE A 88 21.86 -14.27 -5.51
C ILE A 88 23.26 -14.66 -5.03
N ILE A 89 24.30 -14.15 -5.69
CA ILE A 89 25.70 -14.41 -5.31
C ILE A 89 26.03 -13.72 -3.97
N ALA A 90 25.52 -12.51 -3.74
CA ALA A 90 25.80 -11.76 -2.49
C ALA A 90 25.12 -12.35 -1.24
N LEU A 91 23.85 -12.76 -1.37
CA LEU A 91 23.01 -13.15 -0.22
C LEU A 91 22.91 -14.67 -0.02
N GLY A 92 23.39 -15.45 -1.00
CA GLY A 92 23.19 -16.89 -1.06
C GLY A 92 21.76 -17.26 -1.48
N PHE A 93 21.62 -18.41 -2.13
CA PHE A 93 20.38 -18.81 -2.79
C PHE A 93 19.25 -19.18 -1.81
N ILE A 94 19.47 -20.14 -0.90
CA ILE A 94 18.38 -20.71 -0.05
C ILE A 94 18.76 -20.94 1.43
N LEU A 95 20.00 -21.30 1.76
CA LEU A 95 20.33 -21.97 3.04
C LEU A 95 20.60 -21.04 4.26
N HIS A 96 20.48 -19.72 4.13
CA HIS A 96 20.69 -18.78 5.26
C HIS A 96 19.45 -17.92 5.57
N SER A 97 19.33 -17.47 6.83
CA SER A 97 18.19 -16.65 7.30
C SER A 97 18.03 -15.30 6.60
N GLY A 98 19.05 -14.83 5.88
CA GLY A 98 19.03 -13.63 5.03
C GLY A 98 19.08 -13.91 3.52
N SER A 99 18.79 -15.16 3.09
CA SER A 99 18.91 -15.56 1.69
C SER A 99 17.92 -14.87 0.76
N TYR A 100 18.31 -14.76 -0.51
CA TYR A 100 17.62 -13.99 -1.55
C TYR A 100 16.12 -14.33 -1.66
N LEU A 101 15.78 -15.63 -1.70
CA LEU A 101 14.40 -16.10 -1.90
C LEU A 101 13.50 -16.00 -0.67
N ARG A 102 13.98 -15.52 0.49
CA ARG A 102 13.13 -15.33 1.68
C ARG A 102 12.52 -13.93 1.75
N ASN A 103 13.07 -12.98 0.99
CA ASN A 103 12.53 -11.64 0.87
C ASN A 103 11.49 -11.59 -0.24
N VAL A 104 10.22 -11.26 0.10
CA VAL A 104 9.09 -11.20 -0.84
C VAL A 104 9.39 -10.33 -2.07
N TRP A 105 10.12 -9.24 -1.90
CA TRP A 105 10.48 -8.33 -2.98
C TRP A 105 11.50 -8.93 -3.96
N ASN A 106 12.44 -9.72 -3.46
CA ASN A 106 13.41 -10.45 -4.28
C ASN A 106 12.77 -11.66 -4.98
N ILE A 107 11.78 -12.32 -4.34
CA ILE A 107 10.99 -13.38 -4.98
C ILE A 107 10.23 -12.82 -6.18
N LEU A 108 9.61 -11.64 -6.04
CA LEU A 108 8.91 -10.98 -7.14
C LEU A 108 9.87 -10.68 -8.30
N ASP A 109 11.05 -10.13 -8.01
CA ASP A 109 12.09 -9.86 -9.00
C ASP A 109 12.54 -11.14 -9.74
N PHE A 110 12.75 -12.23 -9.00
CA PHE A 110 13.08 -13.53 -9.56
C PHE A 110 11.98 -14.06 -10.48
N ILE A 111 10.71 -13.96 -10.08
CA ILE A 111 9.58 -14.37 -10.92
C ILE A 111 9.52 -13.54 -12.21
N VAL A 112 9.77 -12.23 -12.14
CA VAL A 112 9.78 -11.35 -13.32
C VAL A 112 10.91 -11.73 -14.29
N VAL A 113 12.09 -12.10 -13.78
CA VAL A 113 13.21 -12.56 -14.61
C VAL A 113 12.92 -13.94 -15.22
N VAL A 114 12.40 -14.88 -14.44
CA VAL A 114 12.08 -16.25 -14.89
C VAL A 114 10.97 -16.25 -15.94
N THR A 115 9.88 -15.52 -15.71
CA THR A 115 8.78 -15.39 -16.69
C THR A 115 9.24 -14.69 -17.97
N GLY A 116 10.15 -13.72 -17.84
CA GLY A 116 10.85 -13.08 -18.95
C GLY A 116 11.66 -14.05 -19.82
N PHE A 117 12.50 -14.88 -19.18
CA PHE A 117 13.32 -15.87 -19.87
C PHE A 117 12.45 -16.97 -20.51
N LEU A 118 11.41 -17.43 -19.81
CA LEU A 118 10.44 -18.39 -20.33
C LEU A 118 9.75 -17.88 -21.60
N THR A 119 9.38 -16.59 -21.63
CA THR A 119 8.78 -15.96 -22.80
C THR A 119 9.77 -15.93 -23.97
N MET A 120 11.04 -15.62 -23.74
CA MET A 120 12.08 -15.59 -24.78
C MET A 120 12.37 -16.98 -25.35
N PHE A 121 12.49 -17.98 -24.48
CA PHE A 121 12.74 -19.37 -24.86
C PHE A 121 11.59 -19.96 -25.66
N MET A 122 10.36 -19.78 -25.17
CA MET A 122 9.17 -20.40 -25.78
C MET A 122 8.76 -19.73 -27.10
N THR A 123 9.03 -18.42 -27.28
CA THR A 123 8.85 -17.73 -28.57
C THR A 123 9.75 -18.31 -29.67
N SER A 124 10.88 -18.92 -29.31
CA SER A 124 11.85 -19.50 -30.25
C SER A 124 11.53 -20.95 -30.63
N GLY A 125 10.67 -21.65 -29.86
CA GLY A 125 10.46 -23.10 -30.00
C GLY A 125 9.02 -23.59 -30.16
N SER A 126 8.00 -22.77 -29.85
CA SER A 126 6.60 -23.21 -29.95
C SER A 126 5.65 -22.04 -30.21
N GLY A 127 4.72 -22.20 -31.16
CA GLY A 127 3.72 -21.19 -31.56
C GLY A 127 2.63 -20.87 -30.53
N VAL A 128 2.93 -20.98 -29.24
CA VAL A 128 2.00 -20.69 -28.15
C VAL A 128 1.91 -19.17 -27.96
N ASN A 129 0.69 -18.62 -27.97
CA ASN A 129 0.45 -17.19 -27.78
C ASN A 129 0.62 -16.77 -26.31
N LEU A 130 1.82 -16.37 -25.92
CA LEU A 130 2.16 -15.96 -24.54
C LEU A 130 1.81 -14.49 -24.23
N ARG A 131 0.67 -14.00 -24.73
CA ARG A 131 0.19 -12.64 -24.43
C ARG A 131 0.04 -12.41 -22.93
N THR A 132 -0.43 -13.42 -22.20
CA THR A 132 -0.64 -13.36 -20.75
C THR A 132 0.67 -13.23 -19.96
N LEU A 133 1.77 -13.82 -20.42
CA LEU A 133 3.07 -13.69 -19.74
C LEU A 133 3.69 -12.30 -19.93
N ARG A 134 3.35 -11.60 -21.02
CA ARG A 134 3.76 -10.20 -21.22
C ARG A 134 3.10 -9.26 -20.22
N ALA A 135 1.88 -9.57 -19.76
CA ALA A 135 1.18 -8.79 -18.75
C ALA A 135 1.91 -8.78 -17.39
N VAL A 136 2.69 -9.81 -17.07
CA VAL A 136 3.52 -9.88 -15.83
C VAL A 136 4.52 -8.71 -15.75
N ARG A 137 4.88 -8.11 -16.89
CA ARG A 137 5.77 -6.93 -16.95
C ARG A 137 5.14 -5.69 -16.31
N VAL A 138 3.80 -5.64 -16.17
CA VAL A 138 3.06 -4.59 -15.44
C VAL A 138 3.34 -4.60 -13.94
N LEU A 139 4.01 -5.64 -13.42
CA LEU A 139 4.40 -5.75 -12.02
C LEU A 139 5.74 -5.05 -11.72
N ARG A 140 6.54 -4.68 -12.74
CA ARG A 140 7.83 -3.96 -12.57
C ARG A 140 7.71 -2.64 -11.79
N PRO A 141 6.67 -1.79 -12.00
CA PRO A 141 6.44 -0.60 -11.18
C PRO A 141 6.27 -0.89 -9.68
N LEU A 142 5.84 -2.09 -9.27
CA LEU A 142 5.71 -2.45 -7.85
C LEU A 142 7.05 -2.42 -7.11
N LYS A 143 8.17 -2.55 -7.83
CA LYS A 143 9.51 -2.43 -7.24
C LYS A 143 9.80 -1.00 -6.75
N LEU A 144 9.14 0.04 -7.31
CA LEU A 144 9.19 1.41 -6.79
C LEU A 144 8.61 1.50 -5.37
N VAL A 145 7.61 0.67 -5.06
CA VAL A 145 6.96 0.60 -3.74
C VAL A 145 7.92 0.01 -2.70
N SER A 146 8.81 -0.90 -3.11
CA SER A 146 9.81 -1.51 -2.21
C SER A 146 10.86 -0.51 -1.70
N GLY A 147 11.09 0.59 -2.42
CA GLY A 147 12.07 1.62 -2.06
C GLY A 147 11.50 2.82 -1.28
N VAL A 148 10.17 2.98 -1.24
CA VAL A 148 9.51 4.13 -0.60
C VAL A 148 8.48 3.64 0.42
N PRO A 149 8.70 3.83 1.74
CA PRO A 149 7.85 3.28 2.80
C PRO A 149 6.40 3.81 2.83
N ILE A 150 6.06 4.79 1.99
CA ILE A 150 4.77 5.48 1.93
C ILE A 150 3.85 4.93 0.81
N ALA A 151 4.41 4.20 -0.16
CA ALA A 151 3.71 3.89 -1.41
C ALA A 151 2.69 2.73 -1.33
N THR A 152 2.64 1.97 -0.24
CA THR A 152 1.66 0.89 -0.02
C THR A 152 0.23 1.39 0.19
N PHE A 153 0.06 2.60 0.73
CA PHE A 153 -1.25 3.14 1.09
C PHE A 153 -2.00 3.77 -0.11
N ILE A 154 -1.26 4.17 -1.14
CA ILE A 154 -1.79 4.86 -2.34
C ILE A 154 -2.20 3.85 -3.42
N PHE A 155 -1.57 2.67 -3.45
CA PHE A 155 -1.81 1.61 -4.44
C PHE A 155 -3.23 1.00 -4.36
N LEU A 156 -3.81 0.89 -3.16
CA LEU A 156 -5.20 0.42 -2.98
C LEU A 156 -6.25 1.50 -3.28
N LEU A 157 -5.89 2.79 -3.14
CA LEU A 157 -6.78 3.91 -3.42
C LEU A 157 -6.85 4.23 -4.93
N LEU A 158 -5.77 3.98 -5.67
CA LEU A 158 -5.68 4.21 -7.11
C LEU A 158 -6.29 3.08 -7.97
N LEU A 159 -6.40 1.84 -7.46
CA LEU A 159 -7.12 0.77 -8.16
C LEU A 159 -8.64 1.00 -8.25
N HIS A 160 -9.17 1.91 -7.42
CA HIS A 160 -10.59 2.27 -7.45
C HIS A 160 -10.93 3.41 -8.42
N ILE A 161 -9.92 4.02 -9.07
CA ILE A 161 -10.06 5.14 -9.99
C ILE A 161 -9.35 4.80 -11.31
N TRP A 162 -9.78 3.71 -11.96
CA TRP A 162 -9.63 3.63 -13.41
C TRP A 162 -11.02 3.84 -14.02
N PRO A 163 -11.19 4.89 -14.84
CA PRO A 163 -12.48 5.23 -15.37
C PRO A 163 -12.94 4.16 -16.36
N LEU A 164 -14.21 3.82 -16.23
CA LEU A 164 -15.07 3.33 -17.30
C LEU A 164 -15.00 4.32 -18.48
N THR A 165 -13.95 4.22 -19.29
CA THR A 165 -13.90 4.83 -20.63
C THR A 165 -13.76 3.70 -21.63
N ASP A 166 -14.89 3.26 -22.14
CA ASP A 166 -15.13 3.16 -23.58
C ASP A 166 -16.64 2.98 -23.78
N ASN A 167 -17.35 4.12 -23.79
CA ASN A 167 -18.64 4.19 -24.43
C ASN A 167 -18.37 4.15 -25.94
N PRO A 168 -18.76 3.10 -26.69
CA PRO A 168 -18.52 3.07 -28.12
C PRO A 168 -19.30 4.22 -28.79
N THR A 169 -18.55 5.16 -29.36
CA THR A 169 -19.05 6.18 -30.27
C THR A 169 -19.63 5.49 -31.51
N GLU A 170 -20.93 5.68 -31.68
CA GLU A 170 -21.74 5.55 -32.90
C GLU A 170 -22.08 4.14 -33.42
N LEU A 171 -23.36 3.77 -33.26
CA LEU A 171 -24.09 3.03 -34.30
C LEU A 171 -25.01 4.00 -35.06
N PRO A 172 -25.13 3.89 -36.40
CA PRO A 172 -26.01 4.75 -37.17
C PRO A 172 -27.48 4.34 -36.94
N ASN A 173 -28.30 5.36 -36.70
CA ASN A 173 -29.75 5.36 -36.45
C ASN A 173 -30.15 5.22 -34.97
N THR A 174 -29.82 6.25 -34.19
CA THR A 174 -30.37 6.46 -32.85
C THR A 174 -31.87 6.75 -32.92
N ILE A 175 -32.61 6.16 -32.00
CA ILE A 175 -33.99 6.56 -31.68
C ILE A 175 -33.95 8.00 -31.15
N PRO A 176 -34.84 8.93 -31.56
CA PRO A 176 -34.89 10.26 -30.95
C PRO A 176 -35.00 10.13 -29.42
N ASN A 177 -34.07 10.76 -28.70
CA ASN A 177 -33.95 10.77 -27.23
C ASN A 177 -33.41 9.48 -26.55
N ALA A 178 -32.64 8.64 -27.24
CA ALA A 178 -31.89 7.55 -26.59
C ALA A 178 -30.44 7.45 -27.12
N PRO A 179 -29.41 7.41 -26.25
CA PRO A 179 -28.01 7.35 -26.66
C PRO A 179 -27.55 5.95 -27.15
N GLY A 180 -28.41 4.92 -27.11
CA GLY A 180 -28.07 3.56 -27.50
C GLY A 180 -29.28 2.63 -27.63
N LEU A 181 -29.02 1.33 -27.73
CA LEU A 181 -30.05 0.28 -27.71
C LEU A 181 -30.82 0.32 -26.40
N VAL A 182 -32.14 0.23 -26.48
CA VAL A 182 -33.04 0.28 -25.33
C VAL A 182 -34.03 -0.87 -25.38
N PRO A 183 -34.46 -1.40 -24.22
CA PRO A 183 -35.49 -2.41 -24.19
C PRO A 183 -36.82 -1.79 -24.68
N CYS A 184 -37.50 -2.52 -25.54
CA CYS A 184 -38.80 -2.17 -26.09
C CYS A 184 -39.72 -3.40 -26.01
N GLN A 185 -41.02 -3.15 -26.03
CA GLN A 185 -42.01 -4.23 -26.08
C GLN A 185 -42.58 -4.34 -27.50
N PRO A 186 -42.71 -5.55 -28.08
CA PRO A 186 -43.35 -5.72 -29.39
C PRO A 186 -44.81 -5.28 -29.33
N GLN A 187 -45.24 -4.56 -30.38
CA GLN A 187 -46.56 -3.96 -30.47
C GLN A 187 -47.58 -4.99 -30.99
N ASP A 188 -47.93 -5.97 -30.14
CA ASP A 188 -49.08 -6.85 -30.41
C ASP A 188 -50.37 -6.19 -29.88
N ASN A 189 -51.46 -6.26 -30.64
CA ASN A 189 -52.72 -5.56 -30.37
C ASN A 189 -53.38 -5.90 -29.01
N ASN A 190 -52.92 -6.95 -28.31
CA ASN A 190 -53.52 -7.43 -27.05
C ASN A 190 -52.62 -7.30 -25.81
N SER A 191 -51.39 -6.78 -25.92
CA SER A 191 -50.43 -6.76 -24.80
C SER A 191 -49.65 -5.47 -24.72
N ARG A 192 -50.34 -4.32 -24.63
CA ARG A 192 -49.70 -3.04 -24.30
C ARG A 192 -49.54 -2.93 -22.78
N GLN A 193 -48.33 -3.12 -22.26
CA GLN A 193 -48.05 -2.76 -20.88
C GLN A 193 -48.06 -1.24 -20.75
N VAL A 194 -48.96 -0.70 -19.93
CA VAL A 194 -49.16 0.74 -19.80
C VAL A 194 -47.97 1.35 -19.08
N GLY A 195 -47.20 2.16 -19.80
CA GLY A 195 -46.02 2.88 -19.30
C GLY A 195 -44.67 2.29 -19.73
N ALA A 196 -44.65 1.17 -20.48
CA ALA A 196 -43.44 0.66 -21.13
C ALA A 196 -43.04 1.53 -22.33
N PHE A 197 -41.79 1.43 -22.77
CA PHE A 197 -41.25 2.21 -23.87
C PHE A 197 -41.79 1.74 -25.22
N ASN A 198 -42.41 2.67 -25.95
CA ASN A 198 -42.90 2.44 -27.31
C ASN A 198 -41.92 3.04 -28.32
N CYS A 199 -41.60 2.26 -29.35
CA CYS A 199 -40.79 2.73 -30.46
C CYS A 199 -41.51 3.87 -31.22
N PRO A 200 -40.79 4.93 -31.64
CA PRO A 200 -41.38 5.99 -32.47
C PRO A 200 -41.75 5.50 -33.87
N ALA A 201 -42.56 6.28 -34.57
CA ALA A 201 -43.02 5.96 -35.92
C ALA A 201 -41.82 5.68 -36.86
N GLY A 202 -41.87 4.56 -37.58
CA GLY A 202 -40.79 4.10 -38.47
C GLY A 202 -39.80 3.13 -37.83
N PHE A 203 -39.86 2.89 -36.52
CA PHE A 203 -39.03 1.90 -35.82
C PHE A 203 -39.87 0.71 -35.35
N THR A 204 -39.34 -0.50 -35.51
CA THR A 204 -39.97 -1.74 -35.05
C THR A 204 -39.13 -2.40 -33.97
N CYS A 205 -39.78 -2.86 -32.90
CA CYS A 205 -39.12 -3.60 -31.84
C CYS A 205 -38.79 -5.02 -32.31
N LYS A 206 -37.53 -5.45 -32.22
CA LYS A 206 -37.11 -6.82 -32.53
C LYS A 206 -37.12 -7.68 -31.26
N GLY A 207 -37.52 -8.95 -31.39
CA GLY A 207 -37.72 -9.86 -30.26
C GLY A 207 -36.45 -10.42 -29.61
N TYR A 208 -35.27 -10.25 -30.22
CA TYR A 208 -34.02 -10.70 -29.64
C TYR A 208 -33.02 -9.54 -29.51
N TRP A 209 -32.58 -9.32 -28.28
CA TRP A 209 -31.47 -8.45 -27.92
C TRP A 209 -30.72 -9.12 -26.76
N GLU A 210 -29.39 -9.18 -26.83
CA GLU A 210 -28.54 -9.76 -25.79
C GLU A 210 -28.69 -9.06 -24.43
N GLY A 211 -29.15 -7.80 -24.43
CA GLY A 211 -29.40 -7.00 -23.24
C GLY A 211 -28.42 -5.83 -23.09
N PRO A 212 -28.62 -4.97 -22.08
CA PRO A 212 -27.76 -3.82 -21.82
C PRO A 212 -26.34 -4.28 -21.45
N ASN A 213 -25.34 -3.43 -21.75
CA ASN A 213 -23.91 -3.73 -21.52
C ASN A 213 -23.49 -5.10 -22.06
N TYR A 214 -23.88 -5.45 -23.29
CA TYR A 214 -23.59 -6.76 -23.91
C TYR A 214 -24.13 -7.96 -23.11
N GLY A 215 -25.31 -7.80 -22.50
CA GLY A 215 -25.98 -8.86 -21.72
C GLY A 215 -25.44 -9.06 -20.30
N ILE A 216 -24.49 -8.23 -19.84
CA ILE A 216 -23.93 -8.33 -18.49
C ILE A 216 -24.95 -7.89 -17.43
N THR A 217 -25.69 -6.80 -17.69
CA THR A 217 -26.69 -6.27 -16.76
C THR A 217 -28.05 -6.92 -17.01
N SER A 218 -28.23 -8.14 -16.48
CA SER A 218 -29.44 -8.95 -16.66
C SER A 218 -29.90 -9.59 -15.35
N PHE A 219 -31.18 -9.97 -15.30
CA PHE A 219 -31.79 -10.69 -14.18
C PHE A 219 -32.15 -12.15 -14.54
N ASP A 220 -31.64 -12.64 -15.67
CA ASP A 220 -32.01 -13.96 -16.22
C ASP A 220 -31.41 -15.12 -15.43
N ASN A 221 -30.22 -14.91 -14.86
CA ASN A 221 -29.51 -15.89 -14.04
C ASN A 221 -29.15 -15.29 -12.68
N ILE A 222 -29.05 -16.15 -11.65
CA ILE A 222 -28.72 -15.71 -10.29
C ILE A 222 -27.37 -14.97 -10.21
N GLY A 223 -26.38 -15.37 -11.03
CA GLY A 223 -25.05 -14.73 -11.06
C GLY A 223 -25.08 -13.31 -11.63
N TYR A 224 -25.72 -13.10 -12.78
CA TYR A 224 -25.88 -11.77 -13.38
C TYR A 224 -26.82 -10.88 -12.56
N ALA A 225 -27.85 -11.46 -11.94
CA ALA A 225 -28.71 -10.74 -11.01
C ALA A 225 -27.93 -10.26 -9.78
N MET A 226 -27.08 -11.11 -9.19
CA MET A 226 -26.21 -10.72 -8.07
C MET A 226 -25.22 -9.62 -8.47
N LEU A 227 -24.61 -9.70 -9.65
CA LEU A 227 -23.71 -8.66 -10.16
C LEU A 227 -24.43 -7.33 -10.35
N THR A 228 -25.62 -7.35 -10.95
CA THR A 228 -26.46 -6.16 -11.18
C THR A 228 -26.93 -5.54 -9.87
N VAL A 229 -27.31 -6.36 -8.88
CA VAL A 229 -27.67 -5.89 -7.53
C VAL A 229 -26.46 -5.28 -6.81
N PHE A 230 -25.29 -5.91 -6.92
CA PHE A 230 -24.05 -5.38 -6.35
C PHE A 230 -23.72 -4.01 -6.96
N GLN A 231 -23.79 -3.87 -8.28
CA GLN A 231 -23.62 -2.58 -8.97
C GLN A 231 -24.60 -1.53 -8.45
N CYS A 232 -25.88 -1.89 -8.26
CA CYS A 232 -26.87 -0.99 -7.69
C CYS A 232 -26.51 -0.54 -6.26
N ILE A 233 -26.11 -1.47 -5.38
CA ILE A 233 -25.72 -1.17 -3.99
C ILE A 233 -24.51 -0.24 -3.92
N THR A 234 -23.58 -0.31 -4.88
CA THR A 234 -22.42 0.60 -4.95
C THR A 234 -22.76 2.03 -5.40
N MET A 235 -24.04 2.34 -5.66
CA MET A 235 -24.51 3.64 -6.14
C MET A 235 -23.90 4.09 -7.48
N GLU A 236 -23.42 3.15 -8.30
CA GLU A 236 -22.85 3.40 -9.62
C GLU A 236 -23.79 2.79 -10.67
N GLY A 237 -24.18 3.55 -11.70
CA GLY A 237 -25.03 3.06 -12.80
C GLY A 237 -26.45 2.59 -12.42
N TRP A 238 -26.87 2.70 -11.16
CA TRP A 238 -28.15 2.16 -10.67
C TRP A 238 -29.39 2.82 -11.31
N THR A 239 -29.30 4.11 -11.64
CA THR A 239 -30.36 4.84 -12.33
C THR A 239 -30.56 4.30 -13.75
N ASP A 240 -29.48 3.90 -14.42
CA ASP A 240 -29.55 3.35 -15.77
C ASP A 240 -30.26 2.00 -15.74
N VAL A 241 -29.93 1.14 -14.77
CA VAL A 241 -30.64 -0.14 -14.56
C VAL A 241 -32.13 0.09 -14.27
N LEU A 242 -32.47 1.07 -13.41
CA LEU A 242 -33.85 1.46 -13.13
C LEU A 242 -34.58 1.93 -14.40
N TYR A 243 -33.95 2.80 -15.19
CA TYR A 243 -34.55 3.34 -16.41
C TYR A 243 -34.72 2.26 -17.49
N MET A 244 -33.77 1.34 -17.64
CA MET A 244 -33.90 0.20 -18.55
C MET A 244 -35.06 -0.71 -18.12
N THR A 245 -35.20 -0.98 -16.83
CA THR A 245 -36.32 -1.77 -16.30
C THR A 245 -37.66 -1.04 -16.48
N ASN A 246 -37.70 0.28 -16.31
CA ASN A 246 -38.88 1.11 -16.56
C ASN A 246 -39.28 1.10 -18.04
N ARG A 247 -38.31 1.08 -18.95
CA ARG A 247 -38.58 0.99 -20.39
C ARG A 247 -39.10 -0.40 -20.79
N ALA A 248 -38.63 -1.46 -20.13
CA ALA A 248 -39.08 -2.83 -20.39
C ALA A 248 -40.48 -3.15 -19.81
N TYR A 249 -40.69 -2.87 -18.52
CA TYR A 249 -41.89 -3.30 -17.76
C TYR A 249 -42.81 -2.15 -17.30
N GLY A 250 -42.42 -0.90 -17.56
CA GLY A 250 -43.12 0.29 -17.08
C GLY A 250 -42.70 0.72 -15.67
N PRO A 251 -42.91 1.99 -15.29
CA PRO A 251 -42.39 2.55 -14.04
C PRO A 251 -43.21 2.22 -12.78
N ARG A 252 -44.39 1.60 -12.91
CA ARG A 252 -45.39 1.52 -11.83
C ARG A 252 -44.89 0.82 -10.56
N PHE A 253 -44.12 -0.26 -10.70
CA PHE A 253 -43.71 -1.11 -9.56
C PHE A 253 -42.19 -1.14 -9.34
N ASN A 254 -41.38 -0.71 -10.31
CA ASN A 254 -39.93 -0.85 -10.23
C ASN A 254 -39.32 -0.04 -9.08
N TRP A 255 -39.86 1.14 -8.77
CA TRP A 255 -39.37 1.97 -7.65
C TRP A 255 -39.51 1.28 -6.29
N ILE A 256 -40.48 0.37 -6.12
CA ILE A 256 -40.70 -0.40 -4.88
C ILE A 256 -39.53 -1.36 -4.63
N TYR A 257 -38.87 -1.83 -5.68
CA TYR A 257 -37.68 -2.66 -5.56
C TYR A 257 -36.42 -1.80 -5.39
N PHE A 258 -36.19 -0.86 -6.31
CA PHE A 258 -34.92 -0.13 -6.37
C PHE A 258 -34.75 0.86 -5.21
N ILE A 259 -35.78 1.59 -4.78
CA ILE A 259 -35.63 2.61 -3.72
C ILE A 259 -35.26 1.97 -2.37
N PRO A 260 -35.97 0.94 -1.87
CA PRO A 260 -35.56 0.27 -0.64
C PRO A 260 -34.21 -0.44 -0.78
N LEU A 261 -33.89 -1.00 -1.95
CA LEU A 261 -32.59 -1.63 -2.20
C LEU A 261 -31.44 -0.64 -2.01
N ILE A 262 -31.56 0.57 -2.57
CA ILE A 262 -30.52 1.61 -2.43
C ILE A 262 -30.48 2.13 -0.99
N VAL A 263 -31.63 2.46 -0.41
CA VAL A 263 -31.68 3.03 0.94
C VAL A 263 -31.14 2.06 1.99
N ILE A 264 -31.56 0.79 1.94
CA ILE A 264 -31.13 -0.22 2.93
C ILE A 264 -29.73 -0.73 2.58
N GLY A 265 -29.51 -1.11 1.32
CA GLY A 265 -28.25 -1.74 0.89
C GLY A 265 -27.05 -0.81 0.99
N ALA A 266 -27.18 0.42 0.49
CA ALA A 266 -26.05 1.35 0.47
C ALA A 266 -25.77 1.96 1.86
N PHE A 267 -26.81 2.26 2.64
CA PHE A 267 -26.64 2.70 4.03
C PHE A 267 -25.97 1.62 4.89
N LEU A 268 -26.38 0.36 4.73
CA LEU A 268 -25.78 -0.77 5.44
C LEU A 268 -24.31 -0.97 5.05
N LEU A 269 -23.99 -0.94 3.75
CA LEU A 269 -22.63 -1.14 3.27
C LEU A 269 -21.69 -0.04 3.75
N ILE A 270 -22.08 1.24 3.61
CA ILE A 270 -21.26 2.38 4.06
C ILE A 270 -21.05 2.34 5.57
N ASN A 271 -22.10 2.08 6.36
CA ASN A 271 -21.97 2.05 7.82
C ASN A 271 -21.15 0.86 8.32
N LEU A 272 -21.26 -0.31 7.67
CA LEU A 272 -20.41 -1.45 7.99
C LEU A 272 -18.94 -1.12 7.74
N VAL A 273 -18.63 -0.56 6.57
CA VAL A 273 -17.26 -0.19 6.18
C VAL A 273 -16.70 0.87 7.13
N LEU A 274 -17.45 1.93 7.41
CA LEU A 274 -17.04 2.99 8.35
C LEU A 274 -16.86 2.44 9.76
N GLY A 275 -17.75 1.56 10.23
CA GLY A 275 -17.65 0.93 11.55
C GLY A 275 -16.38 0.09 11.71
N VAL A 276 -16.09 -0.76 10.73
CA VAL A 276 -14.88 -1.61 10.74
C VAL A 276 -13.61 -0.76 10.63
N LEU A 277 -13.57 0.20 9.70
CA LEU A 277 -12.41 1.07 9.52
C LEU A 277 -12.17 1.94 10.76
N SER A 278 -13.21 2.48 11.38
CA SER A 278 -13.10 3.27 12.61
C SER A 278 -12.53 2.43 13.76
N GLY A 279 -13.00 1.19 13.93
CA GLY A 279 -12.49 0.27 14.93
C GLY A 279 -11.00 -0.05 14.75
N GLU A 280 -10.59 -0.37 13.52
CA GLU A 280 -9.19 -0.66 13.22
C GLU A 280 -8.30 0.60 13.33
N PHE A 281 -8.77 1.77 12.89
CA PHE A 281 -8.02 3.02 13.06
C PHE A 281 -7.90 3.46 14.51
N ALA A 282 -8.93 3.25 15.34
CA ALA A 282 -8.86 3.54 16.77
C ALA A 282 -7.79 2.66 17.46
N LYS A 283 -7.79 1.36 17.16
CA LYS A 283 -6.82 0.40 17.68
C LYS A 283 -5.39 0.72 17.23
N GLU A 284 -5.21 1.09 15.97
CA GLU A 284 -3.90 1.45 15.44
C GLU A 284 -3.40 2.78 16.02
N ARG A 285 -4.28 3.77 16.17
CA ARG A 285 -3.96 5.04 16.83
C ARG A 285 -3.49 4.81 18.27
N GLU A 286 -4.18 3.97 19.05
CA GLU A 286 -3.79 3.65 20.43
C GLU A 286 -2.40 2.99 20.49
N ARG A 287 -2.10 2.07 19.57
CA ARG A 287 -0.77 1.44 19.46
C ARG A 287 0.33 2.47 19.16
N VAL A 288 0.07 3.38 18.23
CA VAL A 288 1.02 4.44 17.85
C VAL A 288 1.24 5.39 19.02
N GLU A 289 0.21 5.78 19.75
CA GLU A 289 0.31 6.63 20.94
C GLU A 289 1.11 5.95 22.06
N LYS A 290 0.83 4.69 22.39
CA LYS A 290 1.62 3.90 23.37
C LYS A 290 3.10 3.81 22.97
N ARG A 291 3.39 3.55 21.69
CA ARG A 291 4.77 3.48 21.18
C ARG A 291 5.49 4.82 21.28
N ARG A 292 4.81 5.92 20.94
CA ARG A 292 5.36 7.29 21.07
C ARG A 292 5.62 7.64 22.53
N ALA A 293 4.68 7.35 23.42
CA ALA A 293 4.84 7.57 24.87
C ALA A 293 6.03 6.77 25.43
N PHE A 294 6.16 5.49 25.06
CA PHE A 294 7.29 4.65 25.46
C PHE A 294 8.64 5.20 24.96
N LEU A 295 8.73 5.61 23.70
CA LEU A 295 9.96 6.20 23.14
C LEU A 295 10.32 7.52 23.81
N LYS A 296 9.33 8.36 24.14
CA LYS A 296 9.54 9.62 24.87
C LYS A 296 10.06 9.34 26.29
N LEU A 297 9.44 8.41 27.00
CA LEU A 297 9.86 7.99 28.34
C LEU A 297 11.30 7.47 28.34
N ARG A 298 11.65 6.64 27.35
CA ARG A 298 13.01 6.09 27.23
C ARG A 298 14.06 7.18 26.97
N ARG A 299 13.74 8.18 26.14
CA ARG A 299 14.63 9.34 25.91
C ARG A 299 14.82 10.15 27.19
N GLN A 300 13.75 10.36 27.94
CA GLN A 300 13.81 11.08 29.22
C GLN A 300 14.67 10.32 30.24
N GLN A 301 14.42 9.03 30.44
CA GLN A 301 15.24 8.19 31.33
C GLN A 301 16.72 8.17 30.94
N GLN A 302 17.02 8.18 29.64
CA GLN A 302 18.40 8.24 29.17
C GLN A 302 19.03 9.61 29.50
N SER A 303 18.32 10.70 29.23
CA SER A 303 18.76 12.06 29.57
C SER A 303 18.96 12.22 31.08
N ASP A 304 18.10 11.62 31.91
CA ASP A 304 18.21 11.66 33.37
C ASP A 304 19.42 10.87 33.87
N ARG A 305 19.75 9.73 33.24
CA ARG A 305 20.96 8.95 33.55
C ARG A 305 22.22 9.71 33.19
N GLU A 306 22.25 10.32 32.01
CA GLU A 306 23.39 11.15 31.56
C GLU A 306 23.58 12.36 32.48
N LEU A 307 22.49 13.05 32.83
CA LEU A 307 22.52 14.18 33.78
C LEU A 307 23.02 13.75 35.17
N ASN A 308 22.51 12.65 35.72
CA ASN A 308 22.98 12.12 37.01
C ASN A 308 24.45 11.70 36.96
N GLY A 309 24.90 11.16 35.83
CA GLY A 309 26.32 10.89 35.58
C GLY A 309 27.16 12.16 35.66
N TYR A 310 26.81 13.21 34.91
CA TYR A 310 27.52 14.49 34.96
C TYR A 310 27.54 15.10 36.38
N LEU A 311 26.44 14.99 37.12
CA LEU A 311 26.37 15.47 38.50
C LEU A 311 27.33 14.72 39.44
N ASP A 312 27.47 13.40 39.30
CA ASP A 312 28.42 12.61 40.09
C ASP A 312 29.87 13.03 39.84
N TRP A 313 30.21 13.27 38.56
CA TRP A 313 31.53 13.79 38.17
C TRP A 313 31.80 15.17 38.75
N ILE A 314 30.82 16.08 38.70
CA ILE A 314 30.92 17.42 39.31
C ILE A 314 31.12 17.30 40.82
N GLN A 315 30.32 16.48 41.50
CA GLN A 315 30.43 16.30 42.95
C GLN A 315 31.81 15.77 43.33
N LYS A 316 32.34 14.82 42.57
CA LYS A 316 33.66 14.25 42.81
C LYS A 316 34.79 15.26 42.58
N ALA A 317 34.67 16.11 41.56
CA ALA A 317 35.60 17.21 41.34
C ALA A 317 35.54 18.24 42.48
N GLU A 318 34.35 18.62 42.95
CA GLU A 318 34.17 19.51 44.09
C GLU A 318 34.80 18.94 45.38
N GLU A 319 34.64 17.65 45.63
CA GLU A 319 35.23 16.96 46.79
C GLU A 319 36.77 17.01 46.76
N VAL A 320 37.37 16.82 45.58
CA VAL A 320 38.83 16.94 45.38
C VAL A 320 39.29 18.38 45.64
N ILE A 321 38.62 19.39 45.08
CA ILE A 321 38.94 20.82 45.29
C ILE A 321 38.85 21.20 46.77
N LEU A 322 37.86 20.66 47.49
CA LEU A 322 37.69 20.90 48.94
C LEU A 322 38.79 20.22 49.77
N ALA A 323 39.27 19.05 49.34
CA ALA A 323 40.36 18.30 49.99
C ALA A 323 41.75 18.91 49.72
N GLU A 324 41.92 19.65 48.64
CA GLU A 324 43.17 20.32 48.29
C GLU A 324 43.57 21.37 49.33
N GLU A 325 44.85 21.39 49.70
CA GLU A 325 45.37 22.20 50.81
C GLU A 325 45.62 23.67 50.41
N GLN A 326 45.81 23.93 49.11
CA GLN A 326 46.07 25.27 48.56
C GLN A 326 44.80 26.10 48.28
N THR A 327 43.60 25.53 48.41
CA THR A 327 42.35 26.25 48.09
C THR A 327 41.93 27.20 49.22
N SER A 328 41.65 28.45 48.87
CA SER A 328 41.32 29.52 49.83
C SER A 328 40.04 29.22 50.61
N PHE A 329 40.03 29.53 51.92
CA PHE A 329 38.87 29.32 52.80
C PHE A 329 37.58 30.00 52.27
N ALA A 330 37.71 31.16 51.63
CA ALA A 330 36.59 31.86 51.02
C ALA A 330 35.97 31.07 49.84
N GLU A 331 36.77 30.32 49.11
CA GLU A 331 36.36 29.52 47.95
C GLU A 331 35.67 28.22 48.40
N LYS A 332 36.19 27.56 49.45
CA LYS A 332 35.54 26.42 50.11
C LYS A 332 34.13 26.78 50.61
N ILE A 333 33.97 27.94 51.26
CA ILE A 333 32.66 28.42 51.72
C ILE A 333 31.70 28.70 50.55
N ARG A 334 32.17 29.23 49.43
CA ARG A 334 31.33 29.48 48.24
C ARG A 334 30.78 28.18 47.66
N ILE A 335 31.62 27.16 47.52
CA ILE A 335 31.22 25.83 47.02
C ILE A 335 30.18 25.19 47.96
N ILE A 336 30.44 25.18 49.27
CA ILE A 336 29.49 24.62 50.27
C ILE A 336 28.15 25.36 50.26
N LYS A 337 28.17 26.69 50.12
CA LYS A 337 26.94 27.50 50.04
C LYS A 337 26.16 27.24 48.75
N ALA A 338 26.86 27.04 47.63
CA ALA A 338 26.25 26.66 46.35
C ALA A 338 25.59 25.27 46.46
N ARG A 339 26.26 24.28 47.05
CA ARG A 339 25.70 22.94 47.30
C ARG A 339 24.41 22.97 48.11
N LYS A 340 24.38 23.70 49.23
CA LYS A 340 23.15 23.88 50.04
C LYS A 340 22.00 24.53 49.25
N ARG A 341 22.30 25.47 48.35
CA ARG A 341 21.29 26.10 47.48
C ARG A 341 20.76 25.12 46.44
N ALA A 342 21.65 24.36 45.79
CA ALA A 342 21.28 23.35 44.80
C ALA A 342 20.41 22.24 45.42
N GLU A 343 20.78 21.72 46.60
CA GLU A 343 19.98 20.73 47.33
C GLU A 343 18.60 21.26 47.70
N LYS A 344 18.49 22.52 48.13
CA LYS A 344 17.20 23.16 48.45
C LYS A 344 16.31 23.30 47.22
N LEU A 345 16.89 23.68 46.08
CA LEU A 345 16.16 23.76 44.81
C LEU A 345 15.71 22.38 44.32
N ARG A 346 16.57 21.36 44.44
CA ARG A 346 16.24 19.98 44.06
C ARG A 346 15.10 19.40 44.92
N ARG A 347 15.11 19.64 46.23
CA ARG A 347 13.98 19.24 47.11
C ARG A 347 12.68 19.89 46.68
N ARG A 348 12.68 21.20 46.43
CA ARG A 348 11.50 21.93 45.93
C ARG A 348 11.00 21.39 44.59
N SER A 349 11.91 21.06 43.66
CA SER A 349 11.56 20.46 42.37
C SER A 349 10.90 19.09 42.54
N ASN A 350 11.47 18.21 43.38
CA ASN A 350 10.91 16.89 43.65
C ASN A 350 9.55 16.96 44.35
N ASP A 351 9.37 17.92 45.26
CA ASP A 351 8.08 18.15 45.94
C ASP A 351 7.02 18.66 44.97
N ALA A 352 7.39 19.55 44.03
CA ALA A 352 6.50 20.02 42.97
C ALA A 352 6.12 18.91 41.99
N GLU A 353 7.05 18.04 41.62
CA GLU A 353 6.80 16.89 40.74
C GLU A 353 5.85 15.88 41.40
N LYS A 354 6.03 15.59 42.70
CA LYS A 354 5.10 14.74 43.47
C LYS A 354 3.69 15.33 43.52
N GLN A 355 3.58 16.65 43.73
CA GLN A 355 2.28 17.32 43.73
C GLN A 355 1.61 17.25 42.36
N GLN A 356 2.38 17.39 41.28
CA GLN A 356 1.86 17.30 39.91
C GLN A 356 1.35 15.88 39.60
N VAL A 357 2.09 14.84 39.99
CA VAL A 357 1.66 13.44 39.81
C VAL A 357 0.41 13.13 40.66
N ALA A 358 0.32 13.64 41.89
CA ALA A 358 -0.86 13.47 42.74
C ALA A 358 -2.11 14.11 42.10
N ASN A 359 -1.98 15.34 41.57
CA ASN A 359 -3.06 16.03 40.88
C ASN A 359 -3.48 15.31 39.58
N GLU A 360 -2.54 14.73 38.83
CA GLU A 360 -2.84 13.94 37.63
C GLU A 360 -3.61 12.65 37.98
N LEU A 361 -3.23 11.95 39.06
CA LEU A 361 -3.95 10.77 39.56
C LEU A 361 -5.38 11.11 40.01
N GLU A 362 -5.58 12.19 40.76
CA GLU A 362 -6.93 12.64 41.17
C GLU A 362 -7.80 12.99 39.95
N SER A 363 -7.22 13.60 38.91
CA SER A 363 -7.95 13.93 37.68
C SER A 363 -8.34 12.68 36.87
N PHE A 364 -7.49 11.65 36.86
CA PHE A 364 -7.74 10.39 36.18
C PHE A 364 -8.79 9.54 36.92
N GLU A 365 -8.81 9.58 38.26
CA GLU A 365 -9.86 8.95 39.07
C GLU A 365 -11.20 9.68 38.93
N ALA A 366 -11.22 11.00 38.90
CA ALA A 366 -12.44 11.79 38.67
C ALA A 366 -13.03 11.57 37.27
N GLY A 367 -12.19 11.39 36.24
CA GLY A 367 -12.63 11.10 34.87
C GLY A 367 -13.28 9.72 34.67
N LYS A 368 -13.09 8.79 35.61
CA LYS A 368 -13.66 7.44 35.55
C LYS A 368 -15.14 7.35 35.97
N TYR A 369 -15.69 8.38 36.60
CA TYR A 369 -17.08 8.43 37.07
C TYR A 369 -18.03 9.18 36.12
N HIS A 370 -17.55 9.60 34.94
CA HIS A 370 -18.30 10.40 33.97
C HIS A 370 -18.53 9.72 32.60
N PHE A 371 -18.35 8.40 32.51
CA PHE A 371 -18.70 7.60 31.32
C PHE A 371 -19.70 6.50 31.65
#